data_AF-A0AAE3NZ14-F1
#
_entry.id   AF-A0AAE3NZ14-F1
#
_cell.length_a   1.000
_cell.length_b   1.000
_cell.length_c   1.000
_cell.angle_alpha   90.00
_cell.angle_beta   90.00
_cell.angle_gamma   90.00
#
_symmetry.space_group_name_H-M   'P 1'
#
loop_
_entity.id
_entity.type
_entity.pdbx_description
1 polymer ?
#
loop_
_entity_poly.entity_id
_entity_poly.type
_entity_poly.pdbx_seq_one_letter_code
_entity_poly.pdbx_strand_id
1 'polypeptide(L)'
;MLLIDARCGDIVEIKEFLDKESILKKIEAMGLRKGDTFEVIRRWGRNFLLKNGNNRLIISSDIAKNIEVELVGTTFKPCDFRPCKRKRWRWGWFK
;
A
#
# COMPACT_ATOMS: atom_id res chain seq x y z
N MET A 1 -6.79 12.52 -6.62
CA MET A 1 -5.32 12.38 -6.35
C MET A 1 -4.88 10.99 -6.76
N LEU A 2 -3.59 10.71 -6.98
CA LEU A 2 -3.16 9.36 -7.33
C LEU A 2 -2.91 8.51 -6.07
N LEU A 3 -3.13 7.20 -6.18
CA LEU A 3 -2.83 6.27 -5.08
C LEU A 3 -1.35 6.30 -4.68
N ILE A 4 -0.45 6.64 -5.61
CA ILE A 4 0.98 6.79 -5.32
C ILE A 4 1.29 7.94 -4.34
N ASP A 5 0.41 8.93 -4.25
CA ASP A 5 0.58 10.09 -3.36
C ASP A 5 0.00 9.85 -1.97
N ALA A 6 -0.82 8.80 -1.80
CA ALA A 6 -1.49 8.47 -0.56
C ALA A 6 -0.51 8.06 0.55
N ARG A 7 -0.67 8.65 1.74
CA ARG A 7 0.19 8.42 2.90
C ARG A 7 -0.31 7.23 3.72
N CYS A 8 0.53 6.71 4.61
CA CYS A 8 0.09 5.68 5.53
C CYS A 8 -0.97 6.24 6.48
N GLY A 9 -2.01 5.44 6.71
CA GLY A 9 -3.17 5.82 7.49
C GLY A 9 -4.31 6.40 6.66
N ASP A 10 -4.07 6.83 5.42
CA ASP A 10 -5.11 7.40 4.57
C ASP A 10 -6.15 6.34 4.21
N ILE A 11 -7.42 6.74 4.26
CA ILE A 11 -8.56 5.98 3.78
C ILE A 11 -8.96 6.62 2.45
N VAL A 12 -8.83 5.83 1.38
CA VAL A 12 -9.01 6.30 0.01
C VAL A 12 -10.06 5.50 -0.73
N GLU A 13 -10.84 6.17 -1.57
CA GLU A 13 -11.84 5.55 -2.45
C GLU A 13 -11.35 5.61 -3.90
N ILE A 14 -11.48 4.51 -4.65
CA ILE A 14 -11.11 4.46 -6.06
C ILE A 14 -12.17 5.17 -6.91
N LYS A 15 -11.77 6.24 -7.60
CA LYS A 15 -12.64 6.93 -8.58
C LYS A 15 -12.48 6.36 -9.97
N GLU A 16 -11.24 6.32 -10.45
CA GLU A 16 -10.96 6.03 -11.84
C GLU A 16 -9.62 5.32 -12.02
N PHE A 17 -9.50 4.58 -13.12
CA PHE A 17 -8.28 3.93 -13.55
C PHE A 17 -7.78 4.63 -14.82
N LEU A 18 -6.55 5.13 -14.77
CA LEU A 18 -5.89 5.84 -15.86
C LEU A 18 -5.19 4.80 -16.75
N ASP A 19 -5.65 4.70 -17.99
CA ASP A 19 -5.65 3.46 -18.74
C ASP A 19 -4.31 2.88 -19.24
N LYS A 20 -4.19 1.56 -19.06
CA LYS A 20 -3.61 0.59 -20.01
C LYS A 20 -4.42 -0.71 -19.86
N GLU A 21 -4.95 -1.29 -20.93
CA GLU A 21 -5.75 -2.53 -20.87
C GLU A 21 -5.06 -3.67 -20.10
N SER A 22 -3.74 -3.78 -20.22
CA SER A 22 -2.94 -4.79 -19.51
C SER A 22 -2.89 -4.58 -17.99
N ILE A 23 -3.01 -3.33 -17.54
CA ILE A 23 -3.03 -2.96 -16.13
C ILE A 23 -4.46 -3.10 -15.58
N LEU A 24 -5.49 -2.70 -16.34
CA LEU A 24 -6.88 -2.93 -15.99
C LEU A 24 -7.17 -4.40 -15.70
N LYS A 25 -6.77 -5.32 -16.59
CA LYS A 25 -6.96 -6.76 -16.37
C LYS A 25 -6.29 -7.26 -15.09
N LYS A 26 -5.13 -6.70 -14.72
CA LYS A 26 -4.45 -7.04 -13.45
C LYS A 26 -5.20 -6.47 -12.25
N ILE A 27 -5.66 -5.24 -12.33
CA ILE A 27 -6.46 -4.57 -11.28
C ILE A 27 -7.76 -5.36 -11.02
N GLU A 28 -8.46 -5.75 -12.08
CA GLU A 28 -9.66 -6.59 -12.01
C GLU A 28 -9.35 -7.98 -11.44
N ALA A 29 -8.26 -8.63 -11.85
CA ALA A 29 -7.85 -9.93 -11.32
C ALA A 29 -7.46 -9.87 -9.82
N MET A 30 -7.03 -8.70 -9.33
CA MET A 30 -6.82 -8.45 -7.90
C MET A 30 -8.12 -8.16 -7.13
N GLY A 31 -9.24 -8.02 -7.83
CA GLY A 31 -10.55 -7.76 -7.24
C GLY A 31 -10.81 -6.28 -6.90
N LEU A 32 -10.04 -5.35 -7.46
CA LEU A 32 -10.21 -3.91 -7.26
C LEU A 32 -11.25 -3.36 -8.23
N ARG A 33 -12.25 -2.64 -7.73
CA ARG A 33 -13.30 -1.99 -8.54
C ARG A 33 -13.40 -0.50 -8.24
N LYS A 34 -14.02 0.24 -9.16
CA LYS A 34 -14.41 1.64 -8.91
C LYS A 34 -15.40 1.70 -7.74
N GLY A 35 -15.23 2.66 -6.85
CA GLY A 35 -16.01 2.83 -5.62
C GLY A 35 -15.52 2.01 -4.42
N ASP A 36 -14.50 1.15 -4.60
CA ASP A 36 -13.93 0.42 -3.46
C ASP A 36 -13.13 1.36 -2.56
N THR A 37 -13.23 1.15 -1.25
CA THR A 37 -12.50 1.90 -0.22
C THR A 37 -11.37 1.07 0.40
N PHE A 38 -10.22 1.71 0.60
CA PHE A 38 -9.01 1.08 1.12
C PHE A 38 -8.34 1.94 2.20
N GLU A 39 -7.84 1.30 3.25
CA GLU A 39 -6.90 1.88 4.21
C GLU A 39 -5.46 1.58 3.72
N VAL A 40 -4.65 2.63 3.55
CA VAL A 40 -3.23 2.50 3.26
C VAL A 40 -2.51 2.15 4.57
N ILE A 41 -2.30 0.86 4.83
CA ILE A 41 -1.61 0.45 6.06
C ILE A 41 -0.14 0.87 6.00
N ARG A 42 0.52 0.60 4.88
CA ARG A 42 1.98 0.73 4.80
C ARG A 42 2.50 0.94 3.40
N ARG A 43 3.58 1.71 3.30
CA ARG A 43 4.39 1.87 2.09
C ARG A 43 5.76 1.22 2.29
N TRP A 44 6.17 0.38 1.36
CA TRP A 44 7.48 -0.28 1.31
C TRP A 44 8.17 0.04 -0.01
N GLY A 45 8.81 1.21 -0.08
CA GLY A 45 9.47 1.67 -1.30
C GLY A 45 8.51 1.73 -2.49
N ARG A 46 8.58 0.71 -3.36
CA ARG A 46 7.73 0.57 -4.56
C ARG A 46 6.43 -0.17 -4.32
N ASN A 47 6.18 -0.71 -3.12
CA ASN A 47 4.97 -1.48 -2.85
C ASN A 47 4.09 -0.80 -1.78
N PHE A 48 2.79 -0.99 -1.90
CA PHE A 48 1.77 -0.45 -1.02
C PHE A 48 0.96 -1.60 -0.46
N LEU A 49 0.83 -1.66 0.86
CA LEU A 49 -0.07 -2.57 1.54
C LEU A 49 -1.38 -1.85 1.82
N LEU A 50 -2.41 -2.28 1.12
CA LEU A 50 -3.78 -1.80 1.27
C LEU A 50 -4.63 -2.80 2.03
N LYS A 51 -5.65 -2.30 2.71
CA LYS A 51 -6.65 -3.11 3.39
C LYS A 51 -8.04 -2.66 2.99
N ASN A 52 -8.87 -3.63 2.58
CA ASN A 52 -10.30 -3.45 2.34
C ASN A 52 -11.04 -4.45 3.25
N GLY A 53 -11.57 -3.95 4.36
CA GLY A 53 -12.19 -4.79 5.40
C GLY A 53 -11.24 -5.89 5.90
N ASN A 54 -11.52 -7.14 5.54
CA ASN A 54 -10.72 -8.32 5.92
C ASN A 54 -9.61 -8.65 4.91
N ASN A 55 -9.69 -8.12 3.70
CA ASN A 55 -8.73 -8.42 2.64
C ASN A 55 -7.53 -7.47 2.72
N ARG A 56 -6.33 -8.02 2.53
CA ARG A 56 -5.09 -7.26 2.39
C ARG A 56 -4.52 -7.50 1.02
N LEU A 57 -4.18 -6.42 0.34
CA LEU A 57 -3.65 -6.46 -1.02
C LEU A 57 -2.31 -5.72 -1.05
N ILE A 58 -1.38 -6.24 -1.84
CA ILE A 58 -0.12 -5.55 -2.13
C ILE A 58 -0.18 -5.04 -3.56
N ILE A 59 -0.04 -3.73 -3.73
CA ILE A 59 -0.02 -3.07 -5.04
C ILE A 59 1.37 -2.48 -5.27
N SER A 60 1.91 -2.64 -6.48
CA SER A 60 3.16 -1.99 -6.88
C SER A 60 2.91 -0.53 -7.30
N SER A 61 3.93 0.31 -7.20
CA SER A 61 3.90 1.73 -7.59
C SER A 61 3.53 1.92 -9.06
N ASP A 62 3.88 0.93 -9.90
CA ASP A 62 3.52 0.91 -11.31
C ASP A 62 2.02 0.76 -11.57
N ILE A 63 1.30 0.12 -10.65
CA ILE A 63 -0.16 0.05 -10.71
C ILE A 63 -0.73 1.29 -10.02
N ALA A 64 -0.19 1.69 -8.86
CA ALA A 64 -0.69 2.82 -8.08
C ALA A 64 -0.66 4.17 -8.82
N LYS A 65 0.30 4.39 -9.74
CA LYS A 65 0.34 5.60 -10.58
C LYS A 65 -0.83 5.73 -11.56
N ASN A 66 -1.53 4.62 -11.81
CA ASN A 66 -2.66 4.54 -12.74
C ASN A 66 -4.01 4.47 -12.01
N ILE A 67 -4.03 4.66 -10.69
CA ILE A 67 -5.27 4.61 -9.90
C ILE A 67 -5.51 6.01 -9.36
N GLU A 68 -6.59 6.62 -9.79
CA GLU A 68 -7.11 7.86 -9.23
C GLU A 68 -8.02 7.55 -8.05
N VAL A 69 -7.72 8.21 -6.93
CA VAL A 69 -8.40 8.03 -5.66
C VAL A 69 -8.79 9.35 -5.03
N GLU A 70 -9.80 9.30 -4.18
CA GLU A 70 -10.25 10.41 -3.34
C GLU A 70 -9.97 10.11 -1.87
N LEU A 71 -9.61 11.12 -1.08
CA LEU A 71 -9.38 10.97 0.36
C LEU A 71 -10.75 10.99 1.05
N VAL A 72 -11.12 9.89 1.70
CA VAL A 72 -12.34 9.82 2.52
C VAL A 72 -12.02 10.20 3.97
N GLY A 73 -10.84 9.84 4.45
CA GLY A 73 -10.40 10.18 5.79
C GLY A 73 -8.96 9.76 6.07
N THR A 74 -8.49 10.01 7.29
CA THR A 74 -7.12 9.67 7.72
C THR A 74 -7.15 9.03 9.09
N THR A 75 -6.43 7.92 9.21
CA THR A 75 -6.14 7.25 10.47
C THR A 75 -4.72 7.61 10.90
N PHE A 76 -4.50 7.94 12.16
CA PHE A 76 -3.16 8.28 12.65
C PHE A 76 -2.32 7.00 12.87
N LYS A 77 -1.80 6.42 11.79
CA LYS A 77 -0.85 5.30 11.84
C LYS A 77 0.38 5.63 11.00
N PRO A 78 1.49 6.06 11.61
CA PRO A 78 2.71 6.28 10.86
C PRO A 78 3.21 4.97 10.24
N CYS A 79 3.91 5.09 9.11
CA CYS A 79 4.59 3.98 8.43
C CYS A 79 5.79 3.45 9.26
N ASP A 80 5.61 3.11 10.54
CA ASP A 80 6.74 2.77 11.40
C ASP A 80 7.37 1.44 10.97
N PHE A 81 8.53 1.52 10.33
CA PHE A 81 9.40 0.39 10.15
C PHE A 81 10.12 0.12 11.46
N ARG A 82 9.59 -0.79 12.28
CA ARG A 82 10.36 -1.41 13.36
C ARG A 82 11.22 -2.52 12.76
N PRO A 83 12.53 -2.30 12.53
CA PRO A 83 13.42 -3.38 12.12
C PRO A 83 13.39 -4.48 13.19
N CYS A 84 13.51 -5.73 12.75
CA CYS A 84 13.75 -6.84 13.66
C CYS A 84 15.03 -6.53 14.45
N LYS A 85 14.93 -6.38 15.78
CA LYS A 85 16.09 -6.22 16.66
C LYS A 85 16.92 -7.51 16.58
N ARG A 86 17.87 -7.59 15.64
CA ARG A 86 18.84 -8.69 15.60
C ARG A 86 19.63 -8.65 16.91
N LYS A 87 19.35 -9.56 17.84
CA LYS A 87 20.27 -9.84 18.95
C LYS A 87 21.58 -10.33 18.33
N ARG A 88 22.58 -9.44 18.20
CA ARG A 88 23.95 -9.83 17.86
C ARG A 88 24.49 -10.63 19.04
N TRP A 89 24.37 -11.95 18.99
CA TRP A 89 25.16 -12.83 19.85
C TRP A 89 26.60 -12.77 19.35
N ARG A 90 27.38 -11.80 19.86
CA ARG A 90 28.84 -11.79 19.71
C ARG A 90 29.38 -12.82 20.69
N TRP A 91 29.65 -14.03 20.22
CA TRP A 91 30.44 -14.99 20.99
C TRP A 91 31.84 -14.40 21.15
N GLY A 92 32.18 -14.04 22.39
CA GLY A 92 33.46 -13.45 22.74
C GLY A 92 34.57 -14.47 22.55
N TRP A 93 35.48 -14.19 21.62
CA TRP A 93 36.84 -14.69 21.64
C TRP A 93 37.74 -13.48 21.87
N PHE A 94 37.68 -12.92 23.09
CA PHE A 94 38.75 -12.05 23.57
C PHE A 94 39.78 -12.96 24.23
N LYS A 95 40.94 -13.08 23.57
CA LYS A 95 42.19 -13.56 24.16
C LYS A 95 42.67 -12.57 25.22
#